data_AF-A0A1W9L258-F1
#
_entry.id   AF-A0A1W9L258-F1
#
_cell.length_a   1.000
_cell.length_b   1.000
_cell.length_c   1.000
_cell.angle_alpha   90.00
_cell.angle_beta   90.00
_cell.angle_gamma   90.00
#
_symmetry.space_group_name_H-M   'P 1'
#
loop_
_entity.id
_entity.type
_entity.pdbx_description
1 polymer ?
#
loop_
_entity_poly.entity_id
_entity_poly.type
_entity_poly.pdbx_seq_one_letter_code
_entity_poly.pdbx_strand_id
1 'polypeptide(L)' 'MNQLRIVLDTNVLLVSLSSKSQYHWLFQKLLNEQFKLYITTEILMEYEEIIALKYHPEVAKNVLRTLL' A
#
# COMPACT_ATOMS: atom_id res chain seq x y z
N MET A 1 -20.07 -0.12 -14.45
CA MET A 1 -19.95 -0.92 -13.22
C MET A 1 -19.30 -0.05 -12.15
N ASN A 2 -19.82 -0.06 -10.91
CA ASN A 2 -19.21 0.71 -9.82
C ASN A 2 -17.99 -0.05 -9.29
N GLN A 3 -16.78 0.41 -9.63
CA GLN A 3 -15.56 -0.10 -9.02
C GLN A 3 -15.50 0.34 -7.56
N LEU A 4 -15.13 -0.57 -6.65
CA LEU A 4 -14.94 -0.25 -5.24
C LEU A 4 -13.85 0.83 -5.12
N ARG A 5 -14.11 1.89 -4.35
CA ARG A 5 -13.22 3.03 -4.16
C ARG A 5 -12.81 3.08 -2.70
N ILE A 6 -11.51 3.07 -2.43
CA ILE A 6 -11.00 3.02 -1.07
C ILE A 6 -9.84 3.99 -0.88
N VAL A 7 -9.67 4.43 0.36
CA VAL A 7 -8.43 4.99 0.89
C VAL A 7 -7.88 3.93 1.84
N LEU A 8 -6.59 3.61 1.75
CA LEU A 8 -5.96 2.67 2.68
C LEU A 8 -5.36 3.43 3.86
N ASP A 9 -5.48 2.85 5.05
CA ASP A 9 -4.70 3.28 6.21
C ASP A 9 -3.26 2.77 6.09
N THR A 10 -2.30 3.53 6.61
CA THR A 10 -0.87 3.20 6.59
C THR A 10 -0.57 1.87 7.30
N ASN A 11 -1.19 1.62 8.45
CA ASN A 11 -1.01 0.37 9.18
C ASN A 11 -1.56 -0.83 8.39
N VAL A 12 -2.70 -0.64 7.71
CA VAL A 12 -3.32 -1.66 6.88
C VAL A 12 -2.45 -2.00 5.68
N LEU A 13 -1.88 -0.99 5.01
CA LEU A 13 -0.92 -1.20 3.93
C LEU A 13 0.29 -1.97 4.46
N LEU A 14 0.90 -1.47 5.54
CA LEU A 14 2.12 -2.01 6.12
C LEU A 14 1.99 -3.50 6.45
N VAL A 15 0.92 -3.91 7.14
CA VAL A 15 0.73 -5.32 7.50
C VAL A 15 0.44 -6.20 6.28
N SER A 16 -0.05 -5.63 5.18
CA SER A 16 -0.33 -6.38 3.94
C SER A 16 0.91 -6.62 3.07
N LEU A 17 2.00 -5.87 3.25
CA LEU A 17 3.19 -5.97 2.39
C LEU A 17 3.89 -7.33 2.48
N SER A 18 3.96 -7.91 3.67
CA SER A 18 4.63 -9.20 3.87
C SER A 18 3.84 -10.36 3.27
N SER A 19 4.47 -11.17 2.43
CA SER A 19 3.87 -12.41 1.90
C SER A 19 3.54 -13.45 2.97
N LYS A 20 4.11 -13.31 4.18
CA LYS A 20 3.81 -14.15 5.35
C LYS A 20 2.61 -13.65 6.16
N SER A 21 2.11 -12.44 5.87
CA SER A 21 0.96 -11.87 6.56
C SER A 21 -0.33 -12.52 6.11
N GLN A 22 -1.23 -12.83 7.05
CA GLN A 22 -2.60 -13.23 6.73
C GLN A 22 -3.37 -12.16 5.93
N TYR A 23 -2.90 -10.90 5.96
CA TYR A 23 -3.50 -9.78 5.23
C TYR A 23 -2.85 -9.53 3.85
N HIS A 24 -1.92 -10.37 3.41
CA HIS A 24 -1.22 -10.20 2.14
C HIS A 24 -2.14 -10.17 0.93
N TRP A 25 -3.31 -10.81 1.03
CA TRP A 25 -4.34 -10.79 0.00
C TRP A 25 -4.74 -9.36 -0.40
N LEU A 26 -4.70 -8.39 0.52
CA LEU A 26 -5.05 -7.00 0.22
C LEU A 26 -4.03 -6.38 -0.74
N PHE A 27 -2.75 -6.60 -0.47
CA PHE A 27 -1.67 -6.13 -1.34
C PHE A 27 -1.76 -6.82 -2.71
N GLN A 28 -2.06 -8.12 -2.76
CA GLN A 28 -2.29 -8.80 -4.04
C GLN A 28 -3.46 -8.22 -4.83
N LYS A 29 -4.57 -7.88 -4.17
CA LYS A 29 -5.72 -7.23 -4.85
C LYS A 29 -5.38 -5.83 -5.36
N LEU A 30 -4.55 -5.10 -4.62
CA LEU A 30 -4.02 -3.81 -5.03
C LEU A 30 -3.18 -3.94 -6.31
N LEU A 31 -2.22 -4.88 -6.33
CA LEU A 31 -1.39 -5.17 -7.50
C LEU A 31 -2.20 -5.58 -8.74
N ASN A 32 -3.35 -6.22 -8.54
CA ASN A 32 -4.25 -6.67 -9.60
C ASN A 32 -5.35 -5.64 -9.94
N GLU A 33 -5.23 -4.39 -9.46
CA GLU A 33 -6.15 -3.28 -9.73
C GLU A 33 -7.64 -3.60 -9.46
N GLN A 34 -7.93 -4.49 -8.50
CA GLN A 34 -9.31 -4.97 -8.23
C GLN A 34 -10.21 -3.90 -7.57
N PHE A 35 -9.66 -2.76 -7.20
CA PHE A 35 -10.36 -1.60 -6.66
C PHE A 35 -9.60 -0.32 -7.03
N LYS A 36 -10.28 0.82 -6.97
CA LYS A 36 -9.64 2.12 -7.16
C LYS A 36 -9.11 2.62 -5.82
N LEU A 37 -7.79 2.66 -5.68
CA LEU A 37 -7.13 3.32 -4.56
C LEU A 37 -7.11 4.84 -4.78
N TYR A 38 -7.53 5.59 -3.76
CA TYR A 38 -7.37 7.03 -3.67
C TYR A 38 -6.27 7.34 -2.67
N ILE A 39 -5.42 8.27 -3.04
CA ILE A 39 -4.23 8.63 -2.29
C ILE A 39 -3.98 10.12 -2.47
N THR A 40 -3.58 10.79 -1.39
CA THR A 40 -3.06 12.16 -1.43
C THR A 40 -1.54 12.11 -1.29
N THR A 41 -0.87 13.22 -1.63
CA THR A 41 0.58 13.34 -1.42
C THR A 41 0.96 13.16 0.05
N GLU A 42 0.14 13.65 0.98
CA GLU A 42 0.35 13.49 2.44
C GLU A 42 0.34 12.02 2.85
N ILE A 43 -0.62 11.23 2.35
CA ILE A 43 -0.67 9.77 2.60
C ILE A 43 0.54 9.06 2.00
N LEU A 44 0.98 9.43 0.78
CA LEU A 44 2.17 8.85 0.16
C LEU A 44 3.44 9.11 0.97
N MET A 45 3.60 10.33 1.49
CA MET A 45 4.75 10.68 2.33
C MET A 45 4.75 9.88 3.65
N GLU A 46 3.57 9.73 4.28
CA GLU A 46 3.45 8.90 5.48
C GLU A 46 3.79 7.43 5.20
N TYR A 47 3.32 6.89 4.07
CA TYR A 47 3.67 5.53 3.65
C TYR A 47 5.18 5.37 3.47
N GLU A 48 5.82 6.31 2.79
CA GLU A 48 7.27 6.27 2.57
C GLU A 48 8.02 6.21 3.89
N GLU A 49 7.69 7.12 4.81
CA GLU A 49 8.32 7.22 6.13
C GLU A 49 8.12 5.93 6.94
N ILE A 50 6.88 5.48 7.10
CA ILE A 50 6.56 4.32 7.94
C ILE A 50 7.13 3.03 7.36
N ILE A 51 7.05 2.82 6.05
CA ILE A 51 7.61 1.61 5.41
C ILE A 51 9.14 1.64 5.48
N ALA A 52 9.79 2.79 5.28
CA ALA A 52 11.23 2.90 5.39
C ALA A 52 11.72 2.58 6.82
N LEU A 53 11.00 3.05 7.84
CA LEU A 53 11.29 2.79 9.25
C LEU A 53 11.09 1.32 9.65
N LYS A 54 10.07 0.65 9.11
CA LYS A 54 9.68 -0.73 9.51
C LYS A 54 10.34 -1.82 8.68
N TYR A 55 10.70 -1.52 7.44
CA TYR A 55 11.33 -2.46 6.51
C TYR A 55 12.71 -1.95 6.10
N HIS A 56 12.76 -1.16 5.03
CA HIS A 56 13.97 -0.59 4.45
C HIS A 56 13.55 0.51 3.46
N PRO A 57 14.33 1.59 3.29
CA PRO A 57 13.99 2.66 2.34
C PRO A 57 13.73 2.19 0.90
N GLU A 58 14.46 1.17 0.44
CA GLU A 58 14.24 0.59 -0.90
C GLU A 58 12.88 -0.12 -1.02
N VAL A 59 12.38 -0.73 0.07
CA VAL A 59 11.03 -1.32 0.08
C VAL A 59 9.98 -0.22 -0.04
N ALA A 60 10.16 0.89 0.69
CA ALA A 60 9.26 2.04 0.61
C ALA A 60 9.17 2.59 -0.82
N LYS A 61 10.32 2.84 -1.47
CA LYS A 61 10.37 3.31 -2.86
C LYS A 61 9.67 2.35 -3.82
N ASN A 62 9.89 1.04 -3.68
CA ASN A 62 9.25 0.04 -4.53
C ASN A 62 7.74 0.00 -4.35
N VAL A 63 7.26 0.12 -3.11
CA VAL A 63 5.82 0.21 -2.83
C VAL A 63 5.25 1.48 -3.44
N LEU A 64 5.85 2.66 -3.21
CA LEU A 64 5.36 3.93 -3.78
C LEU A 64 5.29 3.90 -5.31
N ARG A 65 6.31 3.34 -5.97
CA ARG A 65 6.31 3.14 -7.44
C ARG A 65 5.18 2.25 -7.93
N THR A 66 4.67 1.36 -7.09
CA THR A 66 3.56 0.47 -7.43
C THR A 66 2.20 1.17 -7.27
N LEU A 67 2.15 2.27 -6.51
CA LEU A 67 0.93 3.05 -6.25
C LEU A 67 0.70 4.18 -7.27
N LEU A 68 1.72 4.51 -8.08
CA LEU A 68 1.74 5.58 -9.08
C LEU A 68 1.72 5.02 -10.50
#